data_AF-A0A9P1URS4-F1
#
_entry.id   AF-A0A9P1URS4-F1
#
_cell.length_a   1.000
_cell.length_b   1.000
_cell.length_c   1.000
_cell.angle_alpha   90.00
_cell.angle_beta   90.00
_cell.angle_gamma   90.00
#
_symmetry.space_group_name_H-M   'P 1'
#
loop_
_entity.id
_entity.type
_entity.pdbx_description
1 polymer ?
#
loop_
_entity_poly.entity_id
_entity_poly.type
_entity_poly.pdbx_seq_one_letter_code
_entity_poly.pdbx_strand_id
1 'polypeptide(L)'
;MLEGLGLNQIDEEINYYQGANKVKKSLSDVQKTIAQALQMENLSILMGAGCSSFYIDNEEAAISTMAGLFKDFIKSNPDFEILGVGIEDKVNRNLEELMDFMNALRQVNHIKEIDKEIDKKINIVKKFITDKIT
;
A
#
# COMPACT_ATOMS: atom_id res chain seq x y z
N MET A 1 15.20 -12.83 46.52
CA MET A 1 16.24 -13.60 45.82
C MET A 1 15.53 -14.33 44.68
N LEU A 2 15.42 -13.68 43.52
CA LEU A 2 14.73 -14.20 42.34
C LEU A 2 15.76 -14.23 41.20
N GLU A 3 16.74 -15.12 41.33
CA GLU A 3 17.53 -15.61 40.20
C GLU A 3 16.72 -16.77 39.60
N GLY A 4 16.08 -16.56 38.45
CA GLY A 4 15.24 -17.62 37.89
C GLY A 4 14.38 -17.27 36.69
N LEU A 5 14.65 -16.16 35.98
CA LEU A 5 14.05 -15.91 34.68
C LEU A 5 15.18 -15.74 33.68
N GLY A 6 15.72 -16.87 33.22
CA GLY A 6 16.55 -16.97 32.02
C GLY A 6 15.74 -16.62 30.78
N LEU A 7 15.20 -15.41 30.74
CA LEU A 7 14.83 -14.76 29.49
C LEU A 7 16.16 -14.44 28.82
N ASN A 8 16.66 -15.39 28.01
CA ASN A 8 17.60 -15.04 26.98
C ASN A 8 16.92 -13.92 26.19
N GLN A 9 17.39 -12.69 26.39
CA GLN A 9 17.10 -11.59 25.49
C GLN A 9 17.56 -12.09 24.14
N ILE A 10 16.63 -12.49 23.29
CA ILE A 10 16.94 -12.80 21.91
C ILE A 10 17.36 -11.46 21.34
N ASP A 11 18.68 -11.26 21.23
CA ASP A 11 19.23 -10.16 20.47
C ASP A 11 18.82 -10.42 19.03
N GLU A 12 17.66 -9.89 18.65
CA GLU A 12 17.17 -9.97 17.28
C GLU A 12 18.16 -9.24 16.37
N GLU A 13 18.97 -10.03 15.68
CA GLU A 13 19.91 -9.54 14.68
C GLU A 13 19.16 -9.25 13.37
N ILE A 14 18.98 -7.96 13.08
CA ILE A 14 18.32 -7.48 11.87
C ILE A 14 19.37 -7.32 10.76
N ASN A 15 19.07 -7.86 9.58
CA ASN A 15 19.83 -7.55 8.36
C ASN A 15 19.52 -6.11 7.93
N TYR A 16 20.46 -5.20 8.17
CA TYR A 16 20.33 -3.78 7.83
C TYR A 16 21.10 -3.46 6.54
N TYR A 17 20.41 -2.83 5.58
CA TYR A 17 20.97 -2.44 4.30
C TYR A 17 20.98 -0.91 4.17
N GLN A 18 22.14 -0.35 3.83
CA GLN A 18 22.29 1.08 3.54
C GLN A 18 23.16 1.25 2.29
N GLY A 19 22.51 1.55 1.17
CA GLY A 19 23.14 1.48 -0.15
C GLY A 19 23.62 0.05 -0.44
N ALA A 20 24.88 -0.10 -0.85
CA ALA A 20 25.49 -1.41 -1.10
C ALA A 20 25.97 -2.13 0.19
N ASN A 21 25.90 -1.47 1.35
CA ASN A 21 26.41 -2.04 2.60
C ASN A 21 25.34 -2.87 3.29
N LYS A 22 25.69 -4.13 3.60
CA LYS A 22 24.90 -5.02 4.45
C LYS A 22 25.62 -5.21 5.78
N VAL A 23 24.95 -4.89 6.88
CA VAL A 23 25.45 -5.09 8.24
C VAL A 23 24.36 -5.71 9.11
N LYS A 24 24.74 -6.52 10.10
CA LYS A 24 23.81 -6.95 11.13
C LYS A 24 23.75 -5.88 12.23
N LYS A 25 22.54 -5.52 12.66
CA LYS A 25 22.31 -4.58 13.75
C LYS A 25 21.31 -5.17 14.74
N SER A 26 21.41 -4.76 16.00
CA SER A 26 20.38 -5.06 16.99
C SER A 26 19.08 -4.32 16.66
N LEU A 27 17.95 -4.82 17.15
CA LEU A 27 16.66 -4.15 17.04
C LEU A 27 16.71 -2.70 17.56
N SER A 28 17.37 -2.48 18.70
CA SER A 28 17.47 -1.15 19.32
C SER A 28 18.26 -0.16 18.47
N ASP A 29 19.34 -0.61 17.82
CA ASP A 29 20.13 0.21 16.90
C ASP A 29 19.33 0.60 15.65
N VAL A 30 18.52 -0.31 15.12
CA VAL A 30 17.65 -0.05 13.97
C VAL A 30 16.56 0.97 14.34
N GLN A 31 15.88 0.78 15.46
CA GLN A 31 14.86 1.70 15.96
C GLN A 31 15.42 3.11 16.18
N LYS A 32 16.60 3.22 16.79
CA LYS A 32 17.29 4.50 16.98
C LYS A 32 17.63 5.16 15.65
N THR A 33 18.12 4.39 14.68
CA THR A 33 18.47 4.91 13.35
C THR A 33 17.24 5.44 12.61
N ILE A 34 16.11 4.71 12.64
CA ILE A 34 14.84 5.15 12.05
C ILE A 34 14.32 6.41 12.74
N ALA A 35 14.35 6.46 14.07
CA ALA A 35 13.92 7.65 14.83
C ALA A 35 14.75 8.89 14.48
N GLN A 36 16.06 8.73 14.28
CA GLN A 36 16.93 9.81 13.80
C GLN A 36 16.58 10.25 12.38
N ALA A 37 16.29 9.31 11.47
CA ALA A 37 15.87 9.64 10.11
C ALA A 37 14.55 10.42 10.09
N LEU A 38 13.59 10.05 10.95
CA LEU A 38 12.29 10.72 11.10
C LEU A 38 12.39 12.16 11.62
N GLN A 39 13.49 12.53 12.28
CA GLN A 39 13.74 13.89 12.75
C GLN A 39 14.29 14.83 11.66
N MET A 40 14.55 14.32 10.44
CA MET A 40 15.09 15.12 9.35
C MET A 40 13.99 15.98 8.70
N GLU A 41 14.24 17.29 8.57
CA GLU A 41 13.27 18.26 8.06
C GLU A 41 12.81 18.02 6.60
N ASN A 42 13.60 17.26 5.82
CA ASN A 42 13.34 16.97 4.41
C ASN A 42 13.31 15.46 4.13
N LEU A 43 12.70 14.67 5.02
CA LEU A 43 12.50 13.24 4.80
C LEU A 43 11.31 13.01 3.86
N SER A 44 11.55 12.38 2.71
CA SER A 44 10.49 11.82 1.86
C SER A 44 10.39 10.32 2.15
N ILE A 45 9.23 9.88 2.66
CA ILE A 45 8.95 8.45 2.88
C ILE A 45 8.14 7.94 1.69
N LEU A 46 8.73 7.02 0.92
CA LEU A 46 8.01 6.25 -0.10
C LEU A 46 7.42 5.01 0.58
N MET A 47 6.17 5.10 1.05
CA MET A 47 5.41 3.93 1.49
C MET A 47 4.59 3.38 0.32
N GLY A 48 5.10 2.32 -0.33
CA GLY A 48 4.34 1.55 -1.30
C GLY A 48 3.64 0.36 -0.63
N ALA A 49 2.43 0.02 -1.08
CA ALA A 49 1.67 -1.14 -0.58
C ALA A 49 2.39 -2.50 -0.80
N GLY A 50 3.44 -2.55 -1.62
CA GLY A 50 4.26 -3.76 -1.83
C GLY A 50 5.24 -4.10 -0.70
N CYS A 51 5.49 -3.18 0.24
CA CYS A 51 6.41 -3.41 1.36
C CYS A 51 5.70 -4.01 2.60
N SER A 52 4.37 -4.02 2.60
CA SER A 52 3.53 -4.48 3.72
C SER A 52 2.72 -5.73 3.40
N SER A 53 2.74 -6.21 2.16
CA SER A 53 2.13 -7.47 1.76
C SER A 53 2.97 -8.64 2.27
N PHE A 54 2.43 -9.37 3.24
CA PHE A 54 3.00 -10.59 3.80
C PHE A 54 2.15 -11.76 3.30
N TYR A 55 2.77 -12.85 2.87
CA TYR A 55 2.03 -14.03 2.40
C TYR A 55 2.29 -15.21 3.34
N ILE A 56 1.22 -15.88 3.78
CA ILE A 56 1.26 -17.16 4.49
C ILE A 56 0.50 -18.16 3.62
N ASP A 57 1.13 -19.29 3.26
CA ASP A 57 0.48 -20.34 2.48
C ASP A 57 -0.23 -19.86 1.19
N ASN A 58 0.44 -18.97 0.44
CA ASN A 58 -0.09 -18.32 -0.78
C ASN A 58 -1.29 -17.37 -0.59
N GLU A 59 -1.68 -17.09 0.64
CA GLU A 59 -2.68 -16.06 0.96
C GLU A 59 -2.02 -14.81 1.52
N GLU A 60 -2.50 -13.65 1.09
CA GLU A 60 -2.00 -12.35 1.56
C GLU A 60 -2.55 -12.07 2.97
N ALA A 61 -1.67 -12.07 3.95
CA ALA A 61 -1.95 -12.03 5.39
C ALA A 61 -1.77 -10.64 6.03
N ALA A 62 -1.46 -9.61 5.23
CA ALA A 62 -1.26 -8.24 5.69
C ALA A 62 -1.85 -7.24 4.67
N ILE A 63 -1.39 -5.99 4.66
CA ILE A 63 -1.96 -4.94 3.78
C ILE A 63 -1.84 -5.40 2.33
N SER A 64 -2.97 -5.46 1.64
CA SER A 64 -3.02 -5.98 0.28
C SER A 64 -2.21 -5.13 -0.69
N THR A 65 -1.47 -5.78 -1.59
CA THR A 65 -0.87 -5.17 -2.78
C THR A 65 -1.91 -4.43 -3.62
N MET A 66 -1.49 -3.55 -4.53
CA MET A 66 -2.41 -2.88 -5.45
C MET A 66 -3.21 -3.86 -6.33
N ALA A 67 -2.67 -5.05 -6.60
CA ALA A 67 -3.40 -6.11 -7.28
C ALA A 67 -4.43 -6.79 -6.36
N GLY A 68 -4.07 -7.06 -5.09
CA GLY A 68 -4.99 -7.58 -4.09
C GLY A 68 -6.14 -6.61 -3.80
N LEU A 69 -5.84 -5.32 -3.61
CA LEU A 69 -6.82 -4.27 -3.42
C LEU A 69 -7.74 -4.12 -4.63
N PHE A 70 -7.22 -4.26 -5.86
CA PHE A 70 -8.05 -4.26 -7.06
C PHE A 70 -9.03 -5.42 -7.09
N LYS A 71 -8.56 -6.64 -6.80
CA LYS A 71 -9.40 -7.84 -6.75
C LYS A 71 -10.51 -7.68 -5.70
N ASP A 72 -10.17 -7.20 -4.52
CA ASP A 72 -11.13 -6.92 -3.46
C ASP A 72 -12.14 -5.84 -3.87
N PHE A 73 -11.65 -4.78 -4.53
CA PHE A 73 -12.50 -3.69 -5.02
C PHE A 73 -13.55 -4.20 -6.01
N ILE A 74 -13.15 -4.97 -7.02
CA ILE A 74 -14.07 -5.54 -8.02
C ILE A 74 -15.04 -6.53 -7.36
N LYS A 75 -14.57 -7.36 -6.43
CA LYS A 75 -15.44 -8.29 -5.69
C LYS A 75 -16.51 -7.56 -4.87
N SER A 76 -16.17 -6.41 -4.27
CA SER A 76 -17.10 -5.57 -3.52
C SER A 76 -18.00 -4.70 -4.42
N ASN A 77 -17.60 -4.47 -5.67
CA ASN A 77 -18.32 -3.62 -6.62
C ASN A 77 -18.41 -4.34 -7.99
N PRO A 78 -19.18 -5.44 -8.10
CA PRO A 78 -19.19 -6.28 -9.32
C PRO A 78 -19.72 -5.54 -10.55
N ASP A 79 -20.58 -4.55 -10.34
CA ASP A 79 -21.18 -3.73 -11.40
C ASP A 79 -20.44 -2.39 -11.59
N PHE A 80 -19.17 -2.30 -11.15
CA PHE A 80 -18.39 -1.07 -11.31
C PHE A 80 -18.00 -0.84 -12.76
N GLU A 81 -18.53 0.23 -13.33
CA GLU A 81 -18.35 0.58 -14.73
C GLU A 81 -17.84 2.01 -14.90
N ILE A 82 -16.99 2.20 -15.91
CA ILE A 82 -16.58 3.53 -16.38
C ILE A 82 -17.14 3.67 -17.80
N LEU A 83 -17.87 4.76 -18.07
CA LEU A 83 -18.55 4.96 -19.36
C LEU A 83 -19.49 3.83 -19.79
N GLY A 84 -20.11 3.12 -18.84
CA GLY A 84 -20.99 1.99 -19.11
C GLY A 84 -20.25 0.73 -19.56
N VAL A 85 -18.95 0.66 -19.31
CA VAL A 85 -18.10 -0.49 -19.64
C VAL A 85 -17.48 -1.03 -18.34
N GLY A 86 -17.61 -2.34 -18.13
CA GLY A 86 -16.91 -3.05 -17.07
C GLY A 86 -15.39 -2.90 -17.23
N ILE A 87 -14.70 -2.55 -16.14
CA ILE A 87 -13.30 -2.13 -16.21
C ILE A 87 -12.31 -3.26 -15.91
N GLU A 88 -12.78 -4.41 -15.40
CA GLU A 88 -11.91 -5.47 -14.85
C GLU A 88 -10.84 -5.97 -15.84
N ASP A 89 -11.20 -6.10 -17.12
CA ASP A 89 -10.31 -6.58 -18.18
C ASP A 89 -9.64 -5.44 -18.99
N LYS A 90 -9.87 -4.17 -18.61
CA LYS A 90 -9.38 -2.98 -19.32
C LYS A 90 -8.19 -2.29 -18.66
N VAL A 91 -7.90 -2.65 -17.43
CA VAL A 91 -6.72 -2.22 -16.66
C VAL A 91 -5.94 -3.47 -16.25
N ASN A 92 -4.64 -3.38 -15.97
CA ASN A 92 -3.82 -4.55 -15.61
C ASN A 92 -4.10 -5.11 -14.19
N ARG A 93 -5.37 -5.17 -13.79
CA ARG A 93 -5.84 -5.66 -12.48
C ARG A 93 -5.08 -5.06 -11.32
N ASN A 94 -4.82 -3.76 -11.42
CA ASN A 94 -4.05 -2.99 -10.46
C ASN A 94 -4.85 -1.73 -10.10
N LEU A 95 -4.99 -1.46 -8.80
CA LEU A 95 -5.83 -0.38 -8.30
C LEU A 95 -5.25 1.01 -8.60
N GLU A 96 -3.93 1.14 -8.64
CA GLU A 96 -3.24 2.36 -9.04
C GLU A 96 -3.51 2.68 -10.51
N GLU A 97 -3.44 1.68 -11.39
CA GLU A 97 -3.74 1.86 -12.80
C GLU A 97 -5.22 2.23 -13.04
N LEU A 98 -6.15 1.65 -12.26
CA LEU A 98 -7.55 2.06 -12.28
C LEU A 98 -7.70 3.54 -11.89
N MET A 99 -6.99 3.99 -10.86
CA MET A 99 -7.00 5.38 -10.42
C MET A 99 -6.40 6.32 -11.47
N ASP A 100 -5.30 5.94 -12.11
CA ASP A 100 -4.68 6.72 -13.18
C ASP A 100 -5.60 6.86 -14.38
N PHE A 101 -6.27 5.77 -14.79
CA PHE A 101 -7.26 5.80 -15.85
C PHE A 101 -8.41 6.77 -15.55
N MET A 102 -8.98 6.70 -14.34
CA MET A 102 -10.05 7.61 -13.93
C MET A 102 -9.59 9.07 -13.83
N ASN A 103 -8.37 9.31 -13.33
CA ASN A 103 -7.80 10.65 -13.28
C ASN A 103 -7.59 11.21 -14.70
N ALA A 104 -7.06 10.40 -15.62
CA ALA A 104 -6.94 10.80 -17.03
C ALA A 104 -8.33 11.15 -17.62
N LEU A 105 -9.34 10.33 -17.37
CA LEU A 105 -10.71 10.60 -17.82
C LEU A 105 -11.25 11.91 -17.22
N ARG A 106 -11.03 12.16 -15.93
CA ARG A 106 -11.39 13.43 -15.28
C ARG A 106 -10.74 14.64 -15.97
N GLN A 107 -9.46 14.54 -16.33
CA GLN A 107 -8.76 15.63 -17.03
C GLN A 107 -9.38 15.91 -18.41
N VAL A 108 -9.77 14.87 -19.16
CA VAL A 108 -10.48 15.04 -20.44
C VAL A 108 -11.88 15.62 -20.21
N ASN A 109 -12.54 15.24 -19.12
CA ASN A 109 -13.88 15.72 -18.74
C ASN A 109 -13.94 17.25 -18.58
N HIS A 110 -12.84 17.89 -18.14
CA HIS A 110 -12.73 19.35 -18.03
C HIS A 110 -12.75 20.07 -19.40
N ILE A 111 -12.38 19.36 -20.48
CA ILE A 111 -12.39 19.90 -21.85
C ILE A 111 -13.77 19.68 -22.47
N LYS A 112 -14.32 18.49 -22.28
CA LYS A 112 -15.64 18.10 -22.77
C LYS A 112 -16.21 17.05 -21.82
N GLU A 113 -17.45 17.27 -21.39
CA GLU A 113 -18.14 16.29 -20.55
C GLU A 113 -18.32 14.96 -21.32
N ILE A 114 -17.74 13.91 -20.77
CA ILE A 114 -17.70 12.53 -21.27
C ILE A 114 -18.29 11.58 -20.23
N ASP A 115 -17.96 11.74 -18.94
CA ASP A 115 -18.56 10.99 -17.83
C ASP A 115 -18.96 11.95 -16.69
N LYS A 116 -20.28 12.16 -16.50
CA LYS A 116 -20.82 13.04 -15.46
C LYS A 116 -20.50 12.58 -14.03
N GLU A 117 -20.27 11.28 -13.86
CA GLU A 117 -20.11 10.66 -12.54
C GLU A 117 -18.64 10.36 -12.22
N ILE A 118 -17.66 10.81 -13.03
CA ILE A 118 -16.25 10.43 -12.86
C ILE A 118 -15.70 10.78 -11.48
N ASP A 119 -16.02 11.96 -10.94
CA ASP A 119 -15.56 12.35 -9.60
C ASP A 119 -16.17 11.48 -8.50
N LYS A 120 -17.43 11.08 -8.66
CA LYS A 120 -18.10 10.15 -7.74
C LYS A 120 -17.44 8.77 -7.79
N LYS A 121 -17.10 8.26 -8.98
CA LYS A 121 -16.39 6.98 -9.17
C LYS A 121 -14.99 7.00 -8.54
N ILE A 122 -14.24 8.09 -8.74
CA ILE A 122 -12.95 8.31 -8.06
C ILE A 122 -13.13 8.28 -6.53
N ASN A 123 -14.18 8.93 -6.01
CA ASN A 123 -14.44 8.96 -4.58
C ASN A 123 -14.85 7.59 -4.00
N ILE A 124 -15.55 6.74 -4.78
CA ILE A 124 -15.85 5.36 -4.38
C ILE A 124 -14.55 4.57 -4.19
N VAL A 125 -13.63 4.63 -5.15
CA VAL A 125 -12.34 3.93 -5.05
C VAL A 125 -11.48 4.50 -3.90
N LYS A 126 -11.42 5.83 -3.76
CA LYS A 126 -10.69 6.47 -2.64
C LYS A 126 -11.25 6.06 -1.29
N LYS A 127 -12.57 6.03 -1.13
CA LYS A 127 -13.21 5.59 0.10
C LYS A 127 -12.85 4.14 0.41
N PHE A 128 -12.91 3.26 -0.58
CA PHE A 128 -12.50 1.86 -0.42
C PHE A 128 -11.04 1.73 0.04
N ILE A 129 -10.11 2.50 -0.53
CA ILE A 129 -8.70 2.50 -0.12
C ILE A 129 -8.57 2.95 1.34
N THR A 130 -9.22 4.04 1.72
CA THR A 130 -9.18 4.55 3.09
C THR A 130 -9.73 3.52 4.08
N ASP A 131 -10.88 2.92 3.78
CA ASP A 131 -11.53 1.89 4.62
C ASP A 131 -10.67 0.61 4.77
N LYS A 132 -9.68 0.39 3.89
CA LYS A 132 -8.74 -0.74 3.97
C LYS A 132 -7.48 -0.41 4.78
N ILE A 133 -7.20 0.88 5.02
CA ILE A 133 -6.01 1.34 5.75
C ILE A 133 -6.33 1.63 7.23
N THR A 134 -7.56 2.04 7.54
CA THR A 134 -8.08 2.27 8.91
C THR A 134 -8.87 1.10 9.45
#